data_AF-M5RAJ8-F1
#
_entry.id   AF-M5RAJ8-F1
#
_cell.length_a   1.000
_cell.length_b   1.000
_cell.length_c   1.000
_cell.angle_alpha   90.00
_cell.angle_beta   90.00
_cell.angle_gamma   90.00
#
_symmetry.space_group_name_H-M   'P 1'
#
loop_
_entity.id
_entity.type
_entity.pdbx_description
1 polymer ?
#
loop_
_entity_poly.entity_id
_entity_poly.type
_entity_poly.pdbx_seq_one_letter_code
_entity_poly.pdbx_strand_id
1 'polypeptide(L)'
;MIRRRSVALLIETSNAYARGLLSGIVDYIHSHDAWSIYLPEQERAAPPPEWIRRWKGDGIIARIETKEIAEAIQRTGIPVVDVSAARHYPG
;
A
#
# COMPACT_ATOMS: atom_id res chain seq x y z
N MET A 1 -22.94 13.52 1.07
CA MET A 1 -21.67 13.45 1.84
C MET A 1 -20.63 12.85 0.91
N ILE A 2 -19.46 13.48 0.72
CA ILE A 2 -18.40 12.93 -0.13
C ILE A 2 -17.79 11.73 0.61
N ARG A 3 -17.86 10.54 0.02
CA ARG A 3 -17.26 9.32 0.58
C ARG A 3 -15.74 9.44 0.44
N ARG A 4 -15.02 9.48 1.56
CA ARG A 4 -13.55 9.40 1.57
C ARG A 4 -13.12 8.03 1.06
N ARG A 5 -12.09 7.99 0.20
CA ARG A 5 -11.50 6.73 -0.25
C ARG A 5 -10.63 6.16 0.86
N SER A 6 -10.79 4.89 1.17
CA SER A 6 -9.94 4.17 2.14
C SER A 6 -8.79 3.48 1.41
N VAL A 7 -7.56 3.90 1.66
CA VAL A 7 -6.37 3.37 0.99
C VAL A 7 -5.42 2.75 2.02
N ALA A 8 -5.03 1.50 1.78
CA ALA A 8 -4.02 0.83 2.59
C ALA A 8 -2.62 1.07 2.05
N LEU A 9 -1.67 1.32 2.95
CA LEU A 9 -0.25 1.46 2.63
C LEU A 9 0.50 0.27 3.20
N LEU A 10 1.05 -0.57 2.31
CA LEU A 10 1.96 -1.66 2.67
C LEU A 10 3.39 -1.25 2.31
N ILE A 11 3.98 -0.37 3.12
CA ILE A 11 5.30 0.23 2.90
C ILE A 11 6.12 0.02 4.17
N GLU A 12 7.24 -0.70 4.05
CA GLU A 12 8.21 -0.84 5.16
C GLU A 12 8.87 0.53 5.44
N THR A 13 8.75 1.05 6.67
CA THR A 13 9.15 2.42 7.03
C THR A 13 10.64 2.59 7.39
N SER A 14 11.46 1.55 7.21
CA SER A 14 12.82 1.47 7.75
C SER A 14 13.91 2.21 6.96
N ASN A 15 13.63 2.67 5.73
CA ASN A 15 14.64 3.30 4.86
C ASN A 15 14.24 4.70 4.35
N ALA A 16 15.23 5.49 3.92
CA ALA A 16 15.02 6.86 3.45
C ALA A 16 14.09 6.95 2.23
N TYR A 17 14.13 5.94 1.36
CA TYR A 17 13.25 5.86 0.19
C TYR A 17 11.77 5.72 0.59
N ALA A 18 11.45 4.90 1.59
CA ALA A 18 10.10 4.76 2.13
C ALA A 18 9.56 6.08 2.73
N ARG A 19 10.42 6.84 3.42
CA ARG A 19 10.03 8.17 3.93
C ARG A 19 9.72 9.15 2.80
N GLY A 20 10.49 9.12 1.71
CA GLY A 20 10.21 9.90 0.51
C GLY A 20 8.86 9.54 -0.13
N LEU A 21 8.56 8.24 -0.23
CA LEU A 21 7.27 7.76 -0.73
C LEU A 21 6.10 8.25 0.14
N LEU A 22 6.21 8.10 1.47
CA LEU A 22 5.17 8.56 2.39
C LEU A 22 4.96 10.07 2.31
N SER A 23 6.04 10.85 2.18
CA SER A 23 5.96 12.31 2.00
C SER A 23 5.19 12.67 0.73
N GLY A 24 5.51 12.04 -0.40
CA GLY A 24 4.79 12.27 -1.66
C GLY A 24 3.31 11.87 -1.60
N ILE A 25 2.97 10.78 -0.88
CA ILE A 25 1.58 10.37 -0.65
C ILE A 25 0.83 11.43 0.18
N VAL A 26 1.47 11.95 1.24
CA VAL A 26 0.90 13.00 2.09
C VAL A 26 0.66 14.29 1.27
N ASP A 27 1.63 14.71 0.46
CA ASP A 27 1.52 15.88 -0.41
C ASP A 27 0.38 15.73 -1.44
N TYR A 28 0.21 14.52 -1.99
CA TYR A 28 -0.90 14.21 -2.89
C TYR A 28 -2.25 14.34 -2.18
N ILE A 29 -2.39 13.77 -0.97
CA ILE A 29 -3.64 13.82 -0.19
C ILE A 29 -3.99 15.26 0.21
N HIS A 30 -2.99 16.09 0.55
CA HIS A 30 -3.23 17.50 0.89
C HIS A 30 -3.70 18.34 -0.30
N SER A 31 -3.38 17.95 -1.53
CA SER A 31 -3.76 18.67 -2.76
C SER A 31 -5.03 18.14 -3.44
N HIS A 32 -5.57 17.00 -2.99
CA HIS A 32 -6.70 16.29 -3.59
C HIS A 32 -7.79 15.94 -2.55
N ASP A 33 -8.80 15.16 -2.95
CA ASP A 33 -9.83 14.66 -2.06
C ASP A 33 -9.24 13.95 -0.83
N ALA A 34 -9.81 14.21 0.35
CA ALA A 34 -9.34 13.62 1.61
C ALA A 34 -9.49 12.09 1.59
N TRP A 35 -8.36 11.37 1.52
CA TRP A 35 -8.30 9.92 1.68
C TRP A 35 -8.20 9.54 3.17
N SER A 36 -8.74 8.38 3.53
CA SER A 36 -8.51 7.72 4.81
C SER A 36 -7.37 6.71 4.63
N ILE A 37 -6.27 6.90 5.35
CA ILE A 37 -5.07 6.07 5.22
C ILE A 37 -5.00 5.02 6.31
N TYR A 38 -4.75 3.77 5.91
CA TYR A 38 -4.41 2.67 6.80
C TYR A 38 -2.95 2.28 6.61
N LEU A 39 -2.10 2.61 7.58
CA LEU A 39 -0.66 2.32 7.57
C LEU A 39 -0.31 1.52 8.84
N PRO A 40 -0.48 0.20 8.83
CA PRO A 40 -0.05 -0.64 9.93
C PRO A 40 1.46 -0.80 9.92
N GLU A 41 2.04 -0.97 11.11
CA GLU A 41 3.45 -1.28 11.25
C GLU A 41 3.76 -2.63 10.59
N GLN A 42 4.86 -2.68 9.83
CA GLN A 42 5.32 -3.89 9.14
C GLN A 42 6.80 -4.10 9.46
N GLU A 43 7.10 -5.31 9.92
CA GLU A 43 8.48 -5.74 10.10
C GLU A 43 9.16 -5.95 8.73
N ARG A 44 10.46 -5.70 8.71
CA ARG A 44 11.28 -5.90 7.51
C ARG A 44 11.25 -7.36 7.07
N ALA A 45 11.03 -7.58 5.76
CA ALA A 45 10.97 -8.93 5.17
C ALA A 45 9.92 -9.86 5.81
N ALA A 46 8.90 -9.29 6.48
CA ALA A 46 7.82 -10.07 7.05
C ALA A 46 6.97 -10.74 5.96
N PRO A 47 6.31 -11.88 6.28
CA PRO A 47 5.31 -12.45 5.41
C PRO A 47 4.15 -11.46 5.17
N PRO A 48 3.34 -11.65 4.10
CA PRO A 48 2.21 -10.79 3.83
C PRO A 48 1.28 -10.73 5.05
N PRO A 49 0.97 -9.54 5.55
CA PRO A 49 0.24 -9.42 6.81
C PRO A 49 -1.19 -9.89 6.63
N GLU A 50 -1.75 -10.58 7.64
CA GLU A 50 -3.06 -11.24 7.50
C GLU A 50 -4.19 -10.28 7.11
N TRP A 51 -4.10 -9.02 7.55
CA TRP A 51 -5.10 -8.00 7.27
C TRP A 51 -5.22 -7.68 5.77
N ILE A 52 -4.15 -7.83 4.96
CA ILE A 52 -4.19 -7.48 3.54
C ILE A 52 -5.20 -8.34 2.79
N ARG A 53 -5.27 -9.63 3.14
CA ARG A 53 -6.21 -10.60 2.57
C ARG A 53 -7.66 -10.28 2.90
N ARG A 54 -7.89 -9.50 3.97
CA ARG A 54 -9.22 -9.11 4.46
C ARG A 54 -9.52 -7.64 4.18
N TRP A 55 -8.64 -6.91 3.50
CA TRP A 55 -8.84 -5.51 3.20
C TRP A 55 -10.11 -5.31 2.36
N LYS A 56 -10.90 -4.28 2.72
CA LYS A 56 -12.17 -3.91 2.07
C LYS A 56 -12.22 -2.44 1.66
N GLY A 57 -11.07 -1.77 1.64
CA GLY A 57 -10.97 -0.39 1.18
C GLY A 57 -10.98 -0.28 -0.34
N ASP A 58 -10.76 0.95 -0.81
CA ASP A 58 -10.88 1.32 -2.21
C ASP A 58 -9.56 1.19 -2.99
N GLY A 59 -8.43 1.06 -2.29
CA GLY A 59 -7.11 0.93 -2.93
C GLY A 59 -6.02 0.42 -2.01
N ILE A 60 -4.91 -0.01 -2.61
CA ILE A 60 -3.68 -0.43 -1.94
C ILE A 60 -2.49 0.23 -2.65
N ILE A 61 -1.58 0.84 -1.89
CA ILE A 61 -0.26 1.23 -2.38
C ILE A 61 0.74 0.37 -1.63
N ALA A 62 1.54 -0.41 -2.35
CA ALA A 62 2.39 -1.42 -1.73
C ALA A 62 3.78 -1.45 -2.34
N ARG A 63 4.78 -1.73 -1.50
CA ARG A 63 6.10 -2.16 -1.94
C ARG A 63 6.08 -3.67 -2.11
N ILE A 64 5.96 -4.15 -3.34
CA ILE A 64 5.79 -5.57 -3.63
C ILE A 64 7.14 -6.21 -3.93
N GLU A 65 7.93 -6.41 -2.88
CA GLU A 65 9.30 -6.94 -2.98
C GLU A 65 9.37 -8.48 -3.01
N THR A 66 8.24 -9.19 -2.82
CA THR A 66 8.20 -10.65 -2.91
C THR A 66 6.96 -11.16 -3.65
N LYS A 67 7.04 -12.39 -4.17
CA LYS A 67 5.92 -13.06 -4.85
C LYS A 67 4.75 -13.32 -3.90
N GLU A 68 5.03 -13.66 -2.65
CA GLU A 68 4.01 -13.95 -1.64
C GLU A 68 3.14 -12.72 -1.38
N ILE A 69 3.76 -11.53 -1.30
CA ILE A 69 3.04 -10.26 -1.16
C ILE A 69 2.23 -10.00 -2.43
N ALA A 70 2.83 -10.19 -3.61
CA ALA A 70 2.14 -9.98 -4.88
C ALA A 70 0.88 -10.85 -5.00
N GLU A 71 0.98 -12.13 -4.66
CA GLU A 71 -0.17 -13.04 -4.71
C GLU A 71 -1.21 -12.73 -3.63
N ALA A 72 -0.79 -12.33 -2.42
CA ALA A 72 -1.71 -11.96 -1.36
C ALA A 72 -2.54 -10.72 -1.75
N ILE A 73 -1.91 -9.74 -2.39
CA ILE A 73 -2.55 -8.52 -2.88
C ILE A 73 -3.44 -8.81 -4.09
N GLN A 74 -2.97 -9.60 -5.09
CA GLN A 74 -3.77 -9.95 -6.27
C GLN A 74 -5.11 -10.62 -5.88
N ARG A 75 -5.09 -11.49 -4.87
CA ARG A 75 -6.30 -12.17 -4.36
C ARG A 75 -7.34 -11.22 -3.76
N THR A 76 -6.98 -9.96 -3.46
CA THR A 76 -7.95 -8.97 -2.95
C THR A 76 -8.88 -8.45 -4.04
N GLY A 77 -8.45 -8.44 -5.31
CA GLY A 77 -9.18 -7.83 -6.42
C GLY A 77 -9.34 -6.30 -6.33
N ILE A 78 -8.60 -5.65 -5.42
CA ILE A 78 -8.64 -4.20 -5.19
C ILE A 78 -7.61 -3.52 -6.11
N PRO A 79 -7.86 -2.28 -6.59
CA PRO A 79 -6.86 -1.51 -7.33
C PRO A 79 -5.56 -1.32 -6.53
N VAL A 80 -4.43 -1.57 -7.18
CA VAL A 80 -3.10 -1.60 -6.53
C VAL A 80 -2.12 -0.75 -7.32
N VAL A 81 -1.28 -0.01 -6.59
CA VAL A 81 -0.08 0.64 -7.14
C VAL A 81 1.14 -0.02 -6.51
N ASP A 82 1.94 -0.69 -7.33
CA ASP A 82 3.26 -1.20 -6.93
C ASP A 82 4.28 -0.06 -7.02
N VAL A 83 4.91 0.26 -5.88
CA VAL A 83 5.98 1.26 -5.79
C VAL A 83 7.35 0.62 -5.57
N SER A 84 7.49 -0.68 -5.80
CA SER A 84 8.77 -1.38 -5.78
C SER A 84 9.41 -1.45 -7.18
N ALA A 85 10.71 -1.73 -7.21
CA ALA A 85 11.42 -2.04 -8.45
C ALA A 85 11.45 -3.54 -8.78
N ALA A 86 10.89 -4.38 -7.90
CA ALA A 86 11.02 -5.85 -7.98
C ALA A 86 10.14 -6.49 -9.06
N ARG A 87 9.11 -5.76 -9.54
CA ARG A 87 8.22 -6.18 -10.65
C ARG A 87 7.57 -7.56 -10.41
N HIS A 88 7.20 -7.85 -9.17
CA HIS A 88 6.47 -9.07 -8.83
C HIS A 88 4.97 -8.98 -9.06
N TYR A 89 4.42 -7.76 -9.18
CA TYR A 89 3.01 -7.54 -9.45
C TYR A 89 2.75 -7.35 -10.96
N PRO A 90 1.89 -8.16 -11.59
CA PRO A 90 1.48 -7.95 -12.96
C PRO A 90 0.41 -6.84 -13.01
N GLY A 91 0.81 -5.64 -13.42
CA GLY A 91 -0.07 -4.47 -13.51
C GLY A 91 0.70 -3.17 -13.53
#